data_AF-A0A022MKG7-F1
#
_entry.id   AF-A0A022MKG7-F1
#
_cell.length_a   1.000
_cell.length_b   1.000
_cell.length_c   1.000
_cell.angle_alpha   90.00
_cell.angle_beta   90.00
_cell.angle_gamma   90.00
#
_symmetry.space_group_name_H-M   'P 1'
#
loop_
_entity.id
_entity.type
_entity.pdbx_description
1 polymer ?
#
loop_
_entity_poly.entity_id
_entity_poly.type
_entity_poly.pdbx_seq_one_letter_code
_entity_poly.pdbx_strand_id
1 'polypeptide(L)'
;MTVQRIGLVVHSGRPEAQAAERTVHAWCDERAVRCTDIDVWHDGGRRDADEEVEAAGDPDLIVTLGGDGTFLRGARLAAEHDALVLGVDLGRVGFLTEVPAAFVRTALDAVVEERLTVESRMLLTLRASRRLRVPAGIGELMRYGRRPMLPPPRVRTDCESGGDWGIALNVTALNDIVVEKLARDRQVSVGVYIAGRLLASYSADALLVATPTGSTAYSFAAGGPVVSPRADALVFTPVAPH
;
A
#
# COMPACT_ATOMS: atom_id res chain seq x y z
N MET A 1 -6.41 8.42 23.89
CA MET A 1 -5.17 7.98 23.23
C MET A 1 -4.14 9.08 23.38
N THR A 2 -3.00 8.77 24.00
CA THR A 2 -1.94 9.77 24.19
C THR A 2 -0.94 9.65 23.05
N VAL A 3 -0.98 10.56 22.07
CA VAL A 3 0.04 10.62 21.03
C VAL A 3 1.34 11.17 21.65
N GLN A 4 2.40 10.38 21.64
CA GLN A 4 3.72 10.75 22.17
C GLN A 4 4.81 10.71 21.09
N ARG A 5 4.58 9.92 20.03
CA ARG A 5 5.50 9.71 18.93
C ARG A 5 4.76 9.87 17.60
N ILE A 6 5.25 10.78 16.77
CA ILE A 6 4.76 11.01 15.42
C ILE A 6 5.84 10.60 14.42
N GLY A 7 5.45 9.79 13.45
CA GLY A 7 6.23 9.51 12.25
C GLY A 7 5.77 10.42 11.11
N LEU A 8 6.68 11.19 10.51
CA LEU A 8 6.35 12.14 9.46
C LEU A 8 6.83 11.63 8.10
N VAL A 9 5.92 11.46 7.15
CA VAL A 9 6.21 11.00 5.78
C VAL A 9 5.96 12.15 4.82
N VAL A 10 7.03 12.74 4.27
CA VAL A 10 6.93 13.96 3.45
C VAL A 10 7.37 13.71 2.01
N HIS A 11 6.60 14.24 1.07
CA HIS A 11 7.09 14.45 -0.29
C HIS A 11 7.60 15.89 -0.47
N SER A 12 8.87 16.11 -0.15
CA SER A 12 9.52 17.43 0.02
C SER A 12 9.73 18.23 -1.28
N GLY A 13 9.29 17.71 -2.43
CA GLY A 13 9.40 18.37 -3.74
C GLY A 13 8.46 19.56 -3.96
N ARG A 14 7.63 19.95 -2.97
CA ARG A 14 6.65 21.04 -3.09
C ARG A 14 6.76 22.06 -1.95
N PRO A 15 6.67 23.38 -2.22
CA PRO A 15 6.69 24.40 -1.18
C PRO A 15 5.62 24.23 -0.11
N GLU A 16 4.42 23.78 -0.50
CA GLU A 16 3.32 23.50 0.42
C GLU A 16 3.64 22.35 1.38
N ALA A 17 4.35 21.32 0.90
CA ALA A 17 4.80 20.21 1.73
C ALA A 17 5.72 20.70 2.85
N GLN A 18 6.70 21.53 2.49
CA GLN A 18 7.68 22.09 3.42
C GLN A 18 7.04 23.03 4.44
N ALA A 19 6.01 23.78 4.04
CA ALA A 19 5.26 24.64 4.95
C ALA A 19 4.43 23.82 5.96
N ALA A 20 3.76 22.76 5.50
CA ALA A 20 3.04 21.83 6.38
C ALA A 20 3.99 21.09 7.31
N GLU A 21 5.13 20.61 6.81
CA GLU A 21 6.18 19.96 7.58
C GLU A 21 6.68 20.85 8.72
N ARG A 22 7.05 22.10 8.45
CA ARG A 22 7.41 23.07 9.49
C ARG A 22 6.31 23.28 10.53
N THR A 23 5.05 23.23 10.11
CA THR A 23 3.90 23.36 11.01
C THR A 23 3.77 22.15 11.93
N VAL A 24 3.98 20.94 11.42
CA VAL A 24 3.98 19.70 12.21
C VAL A 24 5.11 19.72 13.23
N HIS A 25 6.34 20.06 12.82
CA HIS A 25 7.48 20.15 13.74
C HIS A 25 7.25 21.17 14.85
N ALA A 26 6.80 22.39 14.50
CA ALA A 26 6.50 23.42 15.49
C ALA A 26 5.44 22.96 16.50
N TRP A 27 4.39 22.26 16.03
CA TRP A 27 3.36 21.70 16.90
C TRP A 27 3.91 20.61 17.84
N CYS A 28 4.79 19.75 17.33
CA CYS A 28 5.46 18.71 18.12
C CYS A 28 6.35 19.31 19.21
N ASP A 29 7.14 20.33 18.87
CA ASP A 29 8.03 21.03 19.81
C ASP A 29 7.24 21.71 20.93
N GLU A 30 6.15 22.41 20.60
CA GLU A 30 5.27 23.07 21.58
C GLU A 30 4.67 22.09 22.62
N ARG A 31 4.46 20.83 22.23
CA ARG A 31 3.80 19.80 23.05
C ARG A 31 4.75 18.72 23.57
N ALA A 32 6.05 18.87 23.33
CA ALA A 32 7.06 17.86 23.64
C ALA A 32 6.75 16.46 23.08
N VAL A 33 6.14 16.40 21.89
CA VAL A 33 5.87 15.16 21.15
C VAL A 33 7.09 14.84 20.30
N ARG A 34 7.56 13.59 20.33
CA ARG A 34 8.69 13.16 19.51
C ARG A 34 8.25 13.07 18.05
N CYS A 35 8.87 13.86 17.17
CA CYS A 35 8.64 13.80 15.73
C CYS A 35 9.85 13.15 15.05
N THR A 36 9.62 12.12 14.23
CA THR A 36 10.67 11.43 13.48
C THR A 36 10.38 11.52 11.99
N ASP A 37 11.32 12.06 11.21
CA ASP A 37 11.18 12.19 9.77
C ASP A 37 11.52 10.86 9.09
N ILE A 38 10.51 10.27 8.48
CA ILE A 38 10.61 9.01 7.74
C ILE A 38 10.87 9.38 6.28
N ASP A 39 12.11 9.78 6.06
CA ASP A 39 12.54 10.39 4.81
C ASP A 39 12.30 9.51 3.58
N VAL A 40 11.68 10.10 2.55
CA VAL A 40 11.22 9.39 1.35
C VAL A 40 12.05 9.76 0.12
N TRP A 41 12.66 10.96 0.10
CA TRP A 41 13.21 11.57 -1.12
C TRP A 41 14.53 12.33 -0.92
N HIS A 42 15.32 12.03 0.11
CA HIS A 42 16.67 12.61 0.21
C HIS A 42 17.63 12.01 -0.84
N ASP A 43 18.64 12.78 -1.25
CA ASP A 43 19.61 12.53 -2.33
C ASP A 43 20.40 11.20 -2.25
N GLY A 44 20.22 10.39 -1.20
CA GLY A 44 20.84 9.09 -0.98
C GLY A 44 20.13 7.89 -1.60
N GLY A 45 18.98 8.09 -2.25
CA GLY A 45 18.16 7.01 -2.82
C GLY A 45 17.01 6.56 -1.92
N ARG A 46 16.14 5.72 -2.49
CA ARG A 46 14.94 5.21 -1.81
C ARG A 46 15.34 4.13 -0.79
N ARG A 47 15.00 4.34 0.49
CA ARG A 47 15.11 3.30 1.53
C ARG A 47 14.25 2.10 1.15
N ASP A 48 14.73 0.91 1.47
CA ASP A 48 13.92 -0.29 1.33
C ASP A 48 12.86 -0.34 2.44
N ALA A 49 11.82 -1.14 2.19
CA ALA A 49 10.66 -1.28 3.05
C ALA A 49 11.01 -1.44 4.55
N ASP A 50 11.95 -2.33 4.86
CA ASP A 50 12.33 -2.66 6.24
C ASP A 50 13.07 -1.52 6.94
N GLU A 51 13.90 -0.77 6.20
CA GLU A 51 14.64 0.38 6.72
C GLU A 51 13.72 1.55 7.08
N GLU A 52 12.61 1.71 6.35
CA GLU A 52 11.58 2.72 6.65
C GLU A 52 10.83 2.42 7.95
N VAL A 53 10.54 1.13 8.20
CA VAL A 53 9.88 0.66 9.43
C VAL A 53 10.81 0.87 10.63
N GLU A 54 12.08 0.47 10.51
CA GLU A 54 13.06 0.69 11.58
C GLU A 54 13.24 2.19 11.89
N ALA A 55 13.33 3.02 10.85
CA ALA A 55 13.45 4.47 11.00
C ALA A 55 12.20 5.15 11.59
N ALA A 56 11.02 4.53 11.51
CA ALA A 56 9.78 5.11 12.01
C ALA A 56 9.77 5.25 13.54
N GLY A 57 10.59 4.48 14.27
CA GLY A 57 10.78 4.64 15.70
C GLY A 57 9.53 4.32 16.54
N ASP A 58 8.68 3.41 16.04
CA ASP A 58 7.43 2.96 16.67
C ASP A 58 6.47 4.14 16.94
N PRO A 59 5.93 4.79 15.90
CA PRO A 59 5.06 5.96 16.07
C PRO A 59 3.66 5.57 16.54
N ASP A 60 3.00 6.43 17.32
CA ASP A 60 1.59 6.25 17.70
C ASP A 60 0.65 6.83 16.62
N LEU A 61 1.19 7.77 15.83
CA LEU A 61 0.52 8.44 14.71
C LEU A 61 1.52 8.65 13.57
N ILE A 62 1.11 8.30 12.36
CA ILE A 62 1.84 8.61 11.13
C ILE A 62 1.12 9.74 10.41
N VAL A 63 1.83 10.83 10.15
CA VAL A 63 1.34 11.97 9.39
C VAL A 63 1.96 11.92 8.00
N THR A 64 1.13 11.90 6.96
CA THR A 64 1.62 11.89 5.57
C THR A 64 1.33 13.23 4.91
N LEU A 65 2.35 13.90 4.39
CA LEU A 65 2.23 15.18 3.68
C LEU A 65 2.45 14.95 2.18
N GLY A 66 1.36 14.86 1.42
CA GLY A 66 1.43 14.53 0.00
C GLY A 66 0.10 14.19 -0.65
N GLY A 67 0.13 13.24 -1.58
CA GLY A 67 -1.09 12.65 -2.16
C GLY A 67 -1.22 11.18 -1.79
N ASP A 68 -2.11 10.47 -2.48
CA ASP A 68 -2.42 9.06 -2.21
C ASP A 68 -1.18 8.16 -2.21
N GLY A 69 -0.18 8.40 -3.06
CA GLY A 69 1.07 7.63 -3.05
C GLY A 69 1.87 7.78 -1.75
N THR A 70 1.91 8.99 -1.18
CA THR A 70 2.53 9.25 0.14
C THR A 70 1.70 8.61 1.24
N PHE A 71 0.37 8.68 1.14
CA PHE A 71 -0.54 8.05 2.09
C PHE A 71 -0.35 6.53 2.13
N LEU A 72 -0.29 5.84 0.98
CA LEU A 72 -0.09 4.39 0.90
C LEU A 72 1.19 3.94 1.63
N ARG A 73 2.25 4.74 1.51
CA ARG A 73 3.50 4.49 2.23
C ARG A 73 3.32 4.65 3.74
N GLY A 74 2.68 5.74 4.19
CA GLY A 74 2.38 5.93 5.61
C GLY A 74 1.44 4.87 6.18
N ALA A 75 0.43 4.44 5.42
CA ALA A 75 -0.50 3.38 5.82
C ALA A 75 0.20 2.02 5.98
N ARG A 76 1.18 1.71 5.13
CA ARG A 76 2.01 0.51 5.28
C ARG A 76 2.83 0.55 6.58
N LEU A 77 3.45 1.68 6.88
CA LEU A 77 4.19 1.85 8.14
C LEU A 77 3.24 1.76 9.35
N ALA A 78 2.05 2.36 9.24
CA ALA A 78 1.07 2.38 10.30
C ALA A 78 0.57 0.97 10.63
N ALA A 79 0.36 0.14 9.60
CA ALA A 79 -0.04 -1.26 9.77
C ALA A 79 1.00 -2.11 10.50
N GLU A 80 2.30 -1.83 10.33
CA GLU A 80 3.39 -2.55 11.02
C GLU A 80 3.55 -2.12 12.49
N HIS A 81 3.14 -0.90 12.83
CA HIS A 81 3.29 -0.31 14.17
C HIS A 81 1.98 -0.21 14.96
N ASP A 82 0.86 -0.70 14.41
CA ASP A 82 -0.50 -0.50 14.97
C ASP A 82 -0.79 1.00 15.25
N ALA A 83 -0.28 1.86 14.36
CA ALA A 83 -0.37 3.32 14.49
C ALA A 83 -1.61 3.87 13.76
N LEU A 84 -2.08 5.04 14.18
CA LEU A 84 -3.03 5.80 13.37
C LEU A 84 -2.33 6.41 12.15
N VAL A 85 -3.08 6.66 11.07
CA VAL A 85 -2.58 7.39 9.89
C VAL A 85 -3.43 8.63 9.63
N LEU A 86 -2.78 9.78 9.46
CA LEU A 86 -3.40 11.06 9.12
C LEU A 86 -2.88 11.54 7.75
N GLY A 87 -3.76 11.55 6.77
CA GLY A 87 -3.47 11.98 5.41
C GLY A 87 -3.68 13.46 5.18
N VAL A 88 -2.61 14.21 4.93
CA VAL A 88 -2.64 15.64 4.62
C VAL A 88 -2.42 15.86 3.13
N ASP A 89 -3.41 16.45 2.45
CA ASP A 89 -3.33 16.80 1.04
C ASP A 89 -2.64 18.16 0.83
N LEU A 90 -1.92 18.25 -0.30
CA LEU A 90 -1.19 19.46 -0.71
C LEU A 90 -1.89 20.17 -1.89
N GLY A 91 -3.22 20.21 -1.91
CA GLY A 91 -4.00 20.95 -2.91
C GLY A 91 -4.38 20.16 -4.18
N ARG A 92 -4.18 18.84 -4.20
CA ARG A 92 -4.86 17.95 -5.14
C ARG A 92 -5.76 17.02 -4.36
N VAL A 93 -7.04 16.99 -4.73
CA VAL A 93 -8.00 16.05 -4.17
C VAL A 93 -7.56 14.63 -4.51
N GLY A 94 -7.20 13.87 -3.47
CA GLY A 94 -6.97 12.43 -3.52
C GLY A 94 -8.18 11.66 -3.00
N PHE A 95 -8.13 10.33 -3.07
CA PHE A 95 -9.17 9.48 -2.48
C PHE A 95 -8.90 9.15 -1.00
N LEU A 96 -7.65 9.28 -0.54
CA LEU A 96 -7.24 8.83 0.79
C LEU A 96 -6.86 9.97 1.74
N THR A 97 -6.36 11.08 1.22
CA THR A 97 -5.99 12.25 2.02
C THR A 97 -7.20 13.17 2.20
N GLU A 98 -7.57 13.43 3.45
CA GLU A 98 -8.79 14.18 3.80
C GLU A 98 -8.52 15.58 4.36
N VAL A 99 -7.31 15.84 4.88
CA VAL A 99 -6.99 17.09 5.57
C VAL A 99 -6.16 18.01 4.67
N PRO A 100 -6.64 19.20 4.31
CA PRO A 100 -5.81 20.15 3.59
C PRO A 100 -4.64 20.64 4.44
N ALA A 101 -3.49 20.87 3.81
CA ALA A 101 -2.27 21.37 4.46
C ALA A 101 -2.50 22.55 5.42
N ALA A 102 -3.40 23.47 5.06
CA ALA A 102 -3.75 24.63 5.88
C ALA A 102 -4.36 24.28 7.26
N PHE A 103 -4.94 23.08 7.39
CA PHE A 103 -5.62 22.62 8.60
C PHE A 103 -4.83 21.56 9.38
N VAL A 104 -3.58 21.26 8.98
CA VAL A 104 -2.79 20.20 9.63
C VAL A 104 -2.65 20.40 11.14
N ARG A 105 -2.42 21.65 11.59
CA ARG A 105 -2.31 21.96 13.03
C ARG A 105 -3.60 21.64 13.78
N THR A 106 -4.73 22.10 13.25
CA THR A 106 -6.06 21.86 13.82
C THR A 106 -6.40 20.37 13.85
N ALA A 107 -5.97 19.61 12.84
CA ALA A 107 -6.15 18.17 12.80
C ALA A 107 -5.32 17.47 13.89
N LEU A 108 -4.06 17.88 14.09
CA LEU A 108 -3.22 17.35 15.18
C LEU A 108 -3.80 17.67 16.56
N ASP A 109 -4.29 18.89 16.77
CA ASP A 109 -5.01 19.27 17.99
C ASP A 109 -6.23 18.36 18.21
N ALA A 110 -7.02 18.10 17.17
CA ALA A 110 -8.17 17.21 17.25
C ALA A 110 -7.78 15.76 17.56
N VAL A 111 -6.62 15.28 17.10
CA VAL A 111 -6.12 13.93 17.44
C VAL A 111 -5.81 13.83 18.93
N VAL A 112 -5.06 14.78 19.48
CA VAL A 112 -4.67 14.76 20.90
C VAL A 112 -5.88 14.97 21.82
N GLU A 113 -6.84 15.78 21.39
CA GLU A 113 -8.08 16.02 22.13
C GLU A 113 -9.14 14.92 21.91
N GLU A 114 -8.80 13.85 21.17
CA GLU A 114 -9.69 12.73 20.86
C GLU A 114 -11.00 13.15 20.14
N ARG A 115 -10.96 14.27 19.41
CA ARG A 115 -12.07 14.81 18.61
C ARG A 115 -12.00 14.35 17.15
N LEU A 116 -11.70 13.08 16.94
CA LEU A 116 -11.60 12.46 15.60
C LEU A 116 -12.52 11.24 15.48
N THR A 117 -12.71 10.80 14.23
CA THR A 117 -13.31 9.50 13.93
C THR A 117 -12.23 8.61 13.35
N VAL A 118 -12.04 7.42 13.93
CA VAL A 118 -11.13 6.41 13.38
C VAL A 118 -11.93 5.52 12.44
N GLU A 119 -11.44 5.32 11.22
CA GLU A 119 -12.02 4.37 10.26
C GLU A 119 -11.02 3.24 10.00
N SER A 120 -11.47 1.99 10.15
CA SER A 120 -10.68 0.81 9.80
C SER A 120 -10.82 0.50 8.32
N ARG A 121 -9.69 0.26 7.64
CA ARG A 121 -9.66 -0.10 6.23
C ARG A 121 -9.10 -1.52 6.07
N MET A 122 -9.73 -2.31 5.20
CA MET A 122 -9.24 -3.63 4.83
C MET A 122 -7.83 -3.55 4.25
N LEU A 123 -6.96 -4.47 4.65
CA LEU A 123 -5.65 -4.72 4.03
C LEU A 123 -5.63 -6.13 3.45
N LEU A 124 -4.87 -6.32 2.37
CA LEU A 124 -4.53 -7.64 1.85
C LEU A 124 -3.17 -8.07 2.39
N THR A 125 -3.06 -9.33 2.79
CA THR A 125 -1.77 -9.96 3.11
C THR A 125 -1.42 -10.98 2.03
N LEU A 126 -0.19 -10.91 1.51
CA LEU A 126 0.27 -11.87 0.51
C LEU A 126 1.02 -13.04 1.16
N ARG A 127 0.63 -14.26 0.78
CA ARG A 127 1.40 -15.48 1.07
C ARG A 127 1.71 -16.20 -0.22
N ALA A 128 2.88 -16.82 -0.28
CA ALA A 128 3.28 -17.62 -1.43
C ALA A 128 3.45 -19.08 -1.04
N SER A 129 3.03 -19.98 -1.92
CA SER A 129 3.19 -21.43 -1.74
C SER A 129 4.65 -21.89 -1.65
N ARG A 130 5.58 -21.05 -2.13
CA ARG A 130 7.03 -21.24 -2.06
C ARG A 130 7.72 -19.88 -1.96
N ARG A 131 8.98 -19.88 -1.49
CA ARG A 131 9.78 -18.66 -1.39
C ARG A 131 9.92 -18.04 -2.78
N LEU A 132 9.44 -16.81 -2.94
CA LEU A 132 9.66 -16.04 -4.15
C LEU A 132 11.15 -15.70 -4.22
N ARG A 133 11.79 -16.05 -5.33
CA ARG A 133 13.17 -15.66 -5.62
C ARG A 133 13.12 -14.84 -6.88
N VAL A 134 13.61 -13.60 -6.81
CA VAL A 134 13.90 -12.81 -8.00
C VAL A 134 15.01 -13.54 -8.76
N PRO A 135 14.78 -14.01 -10.00
CA PRO A 135 15.81 -14.70 -10.75
C PRO A 135 17.02 -13.79 -10.97
N ALA A 136 18.23 -14.34 -10.86
CA ALA A 136 19.44 -13.63 -11.28
C ALA A 136 19.30 -13.23 -12.76
N GLY A 137 19.64 -11.98 -13.09
CA GLY A 137 19.45 -11.45 -14.44
C GLY A 137 17.99 -11.07 -14.77
N ILE A 138 17.13 -10.79 -13.78
CA ILE A 138 15.76 -10.31 -14.05
C ILE A 138 15.75 -9.08 -14.98
N GLY A 139 16.72 -8.18 -14.84
CA GLY A 139 16.87 -7.03 -15.73
C GLY A 139 17.14 -7.44 -17.19
N GLU A 140 17.85 -8.55 -17.41
CA GLU A 140 17.97 -9.15 -18.74
C GLU A 140 16.67 -9.81 -19.16
N LEU A 141 15.91 -10.43 -18.26
CA LEU A 141 14.56 -11.00 -18.48
C LEU A 141 13.50 -9.98 -18.89
N MET A 142 13.64 -8.74 -18.44
CA MET A 142 12.80 -7.61 -18.84
C MET A 142 13.19 -7.00 -20.20
N ARG A 143 14.30 -7.45 -20.83
CA ARG A 143 14.65 -7.05 -22.21
C ARG A 143 13.72 -7.74 -23.21
N TYR A 144 13.17 -6.97 -24.16
CA TYR A 144 12.24 -7.40 -25.20
C TYR A 144 12.76 -8.62 -26.00
N GLY A 145 11.93 -9.65 -26.24
CA GLY A 145 12.23 -10.78 -27.11
C GLY A 145 11.52 -12.11 -26.75
N ARG A 146 11.52 -13.09 -27.66
CA ARG A 146 10.92 -14.42 -27.45
C ARG A 146 11.76 -15.27 -26.49
N ARG A 147 11.17 -15.73 -25.39
CA ARG A 147 11.81 -16.61 -24.40
C ARG A 147 11.13 -17.97 -24.27
N PRO A 148 11.81 -18.99 -23.70
CA PRO A 148 11.19 -20.28 -23.42
C PRO A 148 9.99 -20.14 -22.50
N MET A 149 8.93 -20.87 -22.80
CA MET A 149 7.72 -20.91 -21.99
C MET A 149 8.04 -21.59 -20.65
N LEU A 150 7.72 -20.94 -19.53
CA LEU A 150 7.80 -21.58 -18.23
C LEU A 150 6.73 -22.69 -18.15
N PRO A 151 7.03 -23.85 -17.54
CA PRO A 151 6.03 -24.88 -17.34
C PRO A 151 4.90 -24.33 -16.46
N PRO A 152 3.62 -24.72 -16.71
CA PRO A 152 2.50 -24.28 -15.90
C PRO A 152 2.76 -24.68 -14.43
N PRO A 153 2.48 -23.80 -13.46
CA PRO A 153 2.62 -24.16 -12.06
C PRO A 153 1.67 -25.33 -11.76
N ARG A 154 2.14 -26.31 -10.99
CA ARG A 154 1.25 -27.35 -10.47
C ARG A 154 0.29 -26.70 -9.49
N VAL A 155 -0.98 -26.62 -9.86
CA VAL A 155 -2.08 -26.27 -8.94
C VAL A 155 -2.12 -27.37 -7.88
N ARG A 156 -1.92 -27.03 -6.61
CA ARG A 156 -2.15 -28.01 -5.54
C ARG A 156 -3.61 -27.95 -5.10
N THR A 157 -4.16 -29.13 -4.83
CA THR A 157 -5.56 -29.37 -4.47
C THR A 157 -5.81 -29.38 -2.96
N ASP A 158 -4.78 -29.11 -2.16
CA ASP A 158 -4.74 -29.26 -0.71
C ASP A 158 -4.72 -27.92 0.03
N CYS A 159 -5.43 -26.91 -0.46
CA CYS A 159 -5.64 -25.66 0.30
C CYS A 159 -6.53 -25.95 1.52
N GLU A 160 -5.94 -26.50 2.58
CA GLU A 160 -6.58 -26.62 3.89
C GLU A 160 -6.89 -25.22 4.41
N SER A 161 -8.12 -25.06 4.89
CA SER A 161 -8.61 -23.79 5.45
C SER A 161 -7.95 -23.58 6.81
N GLY A 162 -6.92 -22.74 6.89
CA GLY A 162 -6.22 -22.46 8.15
C GLY A 162 -5.14 -21.40 8.00
N GLY A 163 -4.88 -20.65 9.08
CA GLY A 163 -3.96 -19.51 9.15
C GLY A 163 -2.49 -19.81 8.88
N ASP A 164 -2.11 -21.04 8.54
CA ASP A 164 -0.72 -21.50 8.37
C ASP A 164 -0.35 -21.88 6.93
N TRP A 165 -1.20 -21.61 5.93
CA TRP A 165 -0.89 -21.93 4.53
C TRP A 165 0.17 -21.04 3.90
N GLY A 166 1.25 -21.65 3.40
CA GLY A 166 2.29 -20.97 2.62
C GLY A 166 3.25 -20.13 3.45
N ILE A 167 4.21 -19.51 2.77
CA ILE A 167 5.21 -18.63 3.37
C ILE A 167 4.63 -17.22 3.37
N ALA A 168 4.47 -16.65 4.57
CA ALA A 168 4.15 -15.24 4.70
C ALA A 168 5.24 -14.41 4.01
N LEU A 169 4.81 -13.56 3.08
CA LEU A 169 5.64 -12.50 2.57
C LEU A 169 5.23 -11.28 3.40
N ASN A 170 6.17 -10.59 4.04
CA ASN A 170 5.89 -9.37 4.84
C ASN A 170 5.44 -8.23 3.90
N VAL A 171 4.27 -8.42 3.28
CA VAL A 171 3.70 -7.61 2.22
C VAL A 171 2.22 -7.47 2.54
N THR A 172 1.88 -6.27 2.98
CA THR A 172 0.51 -5.79 3.15
C THR A 172 0.20 -4.79 2.04
N ALA A 173 -1.04 -4.81 1.55
CA ALA A 173 -1.50 -3.87 0.52
C ALA A 173 -2.84 -3.25 0.93
N LEU A 174 -2.88 -1.92 0.98
CA LEU A 174 -4.13 -1.17 1.18
C LEU A 174 -4.98 -1.14 -0.08
N ASN A 175 -4.37 -0.99 -1.26
CA ASN A 175 -5.10 -0.93 -2.50
C ASN A 175 -5.26 -2.31 -3.13
N ASP A 176 -4.19 -2.83 -3.72
CA ASP A 176 -4.25 -4.02 -4.55
C ASP A 176 -2.95 -4.81 -4.54
N ILE A 177 -3.07 -6.10 -4.89
CA ILE A 177 -1.97 -6.97 -5.24
C ILE A 177 -2.13 -7.32 -6.72
N VAL A 178 -1.08 -7.10 -7.50
CA VAL A 178 -1.08 -7.31 -8.95
C VAL A 178 -0.19 -8.50 -9.31
N VAL A 179 -0.77 -9.47 -9.99
CA VAL A 179 -0.02 -10.54 -10.67
C VAL A 179 0.06 -10.18 -12.15
N GLU A 180 1.21 -9.66 -12.58
CA GLU A 180 1.45 -9.25 -13.96
C GLU A 180 2.56 -10.08 -14.60
N LYS A 181 2.43 -10.33 -15.90
CA LYS A 181 3.49 -10.93 -16.69
C LYS A 181 4.62 -9.94 -16.97
N LEU A 182 5.86 -10.41 -16.92
CA LEU A 182 7.02 -9.59 -17.32
C LEU A 182 7.20 -9.57 -18.85
N ALA A 183 6.80 -10.65 -19.53
CA ALA A 183 6.97 -10.81 -20.98
C ALA A 183 5.74 -10.26 -21.74
N ARG A 184 5.98 -9.37 -22.70
CA ARG A 184 4.90 -8.70 -23.46
C ARG A 184 4.33 -9.53 -24.61
N ASP A 185 4.99 -10.60 -25.03
CA ASP A 185 4.69 -11.35 -26.25
C ASP A 185 3.63 -12.46 -26.09
N ARG A 186 3.19 -12.75 -24.87
CA ARG A 186 2.19 -13.79 -24.57
C ARG A 186 1.25 -13.36 -23.46
N GLN A 187 0.08 -13.95 -23.38
CA GLN A 187 -0.80 -13.86 -22.21
C GLN A 187 -0.40 -14.90 -21.15
N VAL A 188 -0.84 -14.69 -19.91
CA VAL A 188 -0.72 -15.66 -18.82
C VAL A 188 -2.08 -16.24 -18.48
N SER A 189 -2.11 -17.55 -18.20
CA SER A 189 -3.30 -18.21 -17.68
C SER A 189 -3.27 -18.21 -16.15
N VAL A 190 -4.29 -17.61 -15.52
CA VAL A 190 -4.39 -17.47 -14.06
C VAL A 190 -5.69 -18.11 -13.58
N GLY A 191 -5.58 -19.08 -12.67
CA GLY A 191 -6.74 -19.66 -11.99
C GLY A 191 -6.99 -19.00 -10.64
N VAL A 192 -8.23 -18.60 -10.39
CA VAL A 192 -8.69 -18.01 -9.12
C VAL A 192 -9.47 -19.05 -8.34
N TYR A 193 -9.04 -19.31 -7.11
CA TYR A 193 -9.65 -20.27 -6.22
C TYR A 193 -10.11 -19.56 -4.94
N ILE A 194 -11.36 -19.79 -4.54
CA ILE A 194 -11.92 -19.32 -3.27
C ILE A 194 -12.27 -20.53 -2.43
N ALA A 195 -11.79 -20.58 -1.19
CA ALA A 195 -11.99 -21.70 -0.27
C ALA A 195 -11.67 -23.06 -0.93
N GLY A 196 -10.56 -23.13 -1.68
CA GLY A 196 -10.09 -24.34 -2.37
C GLY A 196 -10.85 -24.72 -3.65
N ARG A 197 -11.91 -23.97 -4.03
CA ARG A 197 -12.72 -24.25 -5.22
C ARG A 197 -12.39 -23.29 -6.34
N LEU A 198 -12.25 -23.80 -7.56
CA LEU A 198 -12.05 -22.97 -8.75
C LEU A 198 -13.27 -22.06 -8.93
N LEU A 199 -13.04 -20.76 -8.93
CA LEU A 199 -14.05 -19.75 -9.24
C LEU A 199 -14.01 -19.41 -10.73
N ALA A 200 -12.82 -19.05 -11.23
CA ALA A 200 -12.63 -18.58 -12.59
C ALA A 200 -11.20 -18.86 -13.07
N SER A 201 -11.03 -18.95 -14.39
CA SER A 201 -9.73 -19.00 -15.06
C SER A 201 -9.68 -17.89 -16.10
N TYR A 202 -8.62 -17.09 -16.08
CA TYR A 202 -8.42 -15.96 -17.00
C TYR A 202 -7.23 -16.24 -17.91
N SER A 203 -7.34 -15.87 -19.19
CA SER A 203 -6.18 -15.59 -20.05
C SER A 203 -6.06 -14.08 -20.16
N ALA A 204 -5.05 -13.49 -19.53
CA ALA A 204 -4.95 -12.05 -19.35
C ALA A 204 -3.49 -11.58 -19.32
N ASP A 205 -3.29 -10.26 -19.33
CA ASP A 205 -1.97 -9.66 -19.15
C ASP A 205 -1.59 -9.58 -17.66
N ALA A 206 -2.58 -9.30 -16.82
CA ALA A 206 -2.46 -9.30 -15.37
C ALA A 206 -3.79 -9.68 -14.70
N LEU A 207 -3.71 -10.02 -13.41
CA LEU A 207 -4.87 -10.12 -12.53
C LEU A 207 -4.60 -9.30 -11.26
N LEU A 208 -5.53 -8.40 -10.96
CA LEU A 208 -5.53 -7.63 -9.73
C LEU A 208 -6.46 -8.29 -8.71
N VAL A 209 -6.05 -8.27 -7.45
CA VAL A 209 -6.92 -8.45 -6.30
C VAL A 209 -6.88 -7.16 -5.51
N ALA A 210 -8.00 -6.44 -5.45
CA ALA A 210 -8.11 -5.15 -4.80
C ALA A 210 -9.02 -5.21 -3.57
N THR A 211 -8.68 -4.40 -2.56
CA THR A 211 -9.60 -4.06 -1.48
C THR A 211 -10.68 -3.10 -2.01
N PRO A 212 -11.73 -2.82 -1.23
CA PRO A 212 -12.67 -1.75 -1.57
C PRO A 212 -12.01 -0.37 -1.68
N THR A 213 -10.98 -0.10 -0.86
CA THR A 213 -10.20 1.14 -0.94
C THR A 213 -9.41 1.21 -2.26
N GLY A 214 -8.80 0.09 -2.68
CA GLY A 214 -8.09 -0.01 -3.96
C GLY A 214 -8.98 -0.05 -5.19
N SER A 215 -10.29 -0.19 -5.03
CA SER A 215 -11.23 -0.25 -6.14
C SER A 215 -11.22 1.00 -7.03
N THR A 216 -10.81 2.15 -6.48
CA THR A 216 -10.67 3.44 -7.17
C THR A 216 -9.28 3.67 -7.78
N ALA A 217 -8.33 2.75 -7.53
CA ALA A 217 -6.95 2.84 -7.98
C ALA A 217 -6.72 2.07 -9.29
N TYR A 218 -5.77 1.14 -9.33
CA TYR A 218 -5.45 0.43 -10.57
C TYR A 218 -6.60 -0.47 -11.01
N SER A 219 -7.35 -1.04 -10.06
CA SER A 219 -8.61 -1.77 -10.34
C SER A 219 -9.58 -0.96 -11.20
N PHE A 220 -9.81 0.32 -10.86
CA PHE A 220 -10.68 1.20 -11.66
C PHE A 220 -10.15 1.41 -13.08
N ALA A 221 -8.85 1.72 -13.20
CA ALA A 221 -8.21 1.93 -14.51
C ALA A 221 -8.24 0.67 -15.39
N ALA A 222 -8.27 -0.52 -14.78
CA ALA A 222 -8.43 -1.80 -15.47
C ALA A 222 -9.90 -2.17 -15.77
N GLY A 223 -10.86 -1.30 -15.43
CA GLY A 223 -12.29 -1.51 -15.68
C GLY A 223 -13.06 -2.20 -14.55
N GLY A 224 -12.47 -2.35 -13.37
CA GLY A 224 -13.14 -2.85 -12.17
C GLY A 224 -14.17 -1.86 -11.61
N PRO A 225 -15.15 -2.34 -10.83
CA PRO A 225 -16.18 -1.48 -10.24
C PRO A 225 -15.62 -0.62 -9.10
N VAL A 226 -16.22 0.55 -8.88
CA VAL A 226 -16.01 1.33 -7.65
C VAL A 226 -16.83 0.69 -6.52
N VAL A 227 -16.17 0.38 -5.41
CA VAL A 227 -16.77 -0.25 -4.24
C VAL A 227 -16.62 0.68 -3.04
N SER A 228 -17.65 0.74 -2.18
CA SER A 228 -17.59 1.52 -0.96
C SER A 228 -16.45 1.03 -0.06
N PRO A 229 -15.61 1.91 0.54
CA PRO A 229 -14.54 1.53 1.47
C PRO A 229 -15.02 0.72 2.69
N ARG A 230 -16.32 0.76 3.00
CA ARG A 230 -16.95 0.04 4.12
C ARG A 230 -17.49 -1.34 3.77
N ALA A 231 -17.44 -1.73 2.49
CA ALA A 231 -17.88 -3.06 2.09
C ALA A 231 -16.88 -4.12 2.57
N ASP A 232 -17.36 -5.29 2.96
CA ASP A 232 -16.51 -6.45 3.21
C ASP A 232 -16.45 -7.31 1.94
N ALA A 233 -15.57 -6.93 1.02
CA ALA A 233 -15.48 -7.56 -0.30
C ALA A 233 -14.06 -7.48 -0.88
N LEU A 234 -13.73 -8.44 -1.74
CA LEU A 234 -12.55 -8.43 -2.60
C LEU A 234 -12.98 -8.22 -4.05
N VAL A 235 -12.21 -7.41 -4.79
CA VAL A 235 -12.43 -7.15 -6.21
C VAL A 235 -11.34 -7.85 -7.02
N PHE A 236 -11.75 -8.76 -7.90
CA PHE A 236 -10.84 -9.41 -8.86
C PHE A 236 -11.00 -8.72 -10.22
N THR A 237 -9.91 -8.14 -10.75
CA THR A 237 -9.95 -7.40 -12.02
C THR A 237 -8.86 -7.92 -12.96
N PRO A 238 -9.22 -8.70 -14.01
CA PRO A 238 -8.27 -9.08 -15.03
C PRO A 238 -7.95 -7.89 -15.95
N VAL A 239 -6.69 -7.76 -16.38
CA VAL A 239 -6.25 -6.73 -17.34
C VAL A 239 -6.18 -7.35 -18.72
N ALA A 240 -6.90 -6.76 -19.68
CA ALA A 240 -7.00 -7.23 -21.07
C ALA A 240 -7.31 -8.75 -21.17
N PRO A 241 -8.40 -9.24 -20.52
CA PRO A 241 -8.78 -10.64 -20.63
C PRO A 241 -9.24 -11.01 -22.05
N HIS A 242 -8.98 -12.25 -22.46
CA HIS A 242 -9.56 -12.90 -23.64
C HIS A 242 -10.71 -13.83 -23.24
#